data_AF-A0A7V3PS18-F1
#
_entry.id   AF-A0A7V3PS18-F1
#
_cell.length_a   1.000
_cell.length_b   1.000
_cell.length_c   1.000
_cell.angle_alpha   90.00
_cell.angle_beta   90.00
_cell.angle_gamma   90.00
#
_symmetry.space_group_name_H-M   'P 1'
#
loop_
_entity.id
_entity.type
_entity.pdbx_description
1 polymer ?
#
loop_
_entity_poly.entity_id
_entity_poly.type
_entity_poly.pdbx_seq_one_letter_code
_entity_poly.pdbx_strand_id
1 'polypeptide(L)'
;MRTLAAVLSAVLLISVAAYVWAGYTVEQIKAKLKQKVEERWDCTGLKIDLELYPDPAKLDQGWFKSVTISATSATRRDVRLAPVVTKVWDVRLDLNKLFRQDEVVCLQYGRRYYYTKLSETDLNRALRLKHDMPIEDVRATLANGLITFTGNYQLGWGHKLLLAGRLVPKNRYEIHFVPTKAS
;
A
#
# COMPACT_ATOMS: atom_id res chain seq x y z
N MET A 1 -14.17 24.76 12.67
CA MET A 1 -12.80 24.21 12.87
C MET A 1 -12.99 22.71 13.08
N ARG A 2 -12.87 21.83 12.07
CA ARG A 2 -11.63 21.17 11.59
C ARG A 2 -10.83 20.68 12.81
N THR A 3 -10.69 19.39 13.14
CA THR A 3 -10.37 18.20 12.31
C THR A 3 -10.48 16.92 13.16
N LEU A 4 -10.47 15.77 12.47
CA LEU A 4 -10.21 14.40 12.97
C LEU A 4 -11.41 13.53 13.37
N ALA A 5 -12.41 13.52 12.49
CA ALA A 5 -13.46 12.49 12.39
C ALA A 5 -13.30 11.61 11.13
N ALA A 6 -12.07 11.32 10.70
CA ALA A 6 -11.82 10.54 9.49
C ALA A 6 -10.82 9.42 9.79
N VAL A 7 -11.20 8.19 9.45
CA VAL A 7 -10.38 7.04 9.02
C VAL A 7 -10.69 5.72 9.74
N LEU A 8 -11.42 5.68 10.86
CA LEU A 8 -11.77 4.39 11.50
C LEU A 8 -13.26 4.25 11.85
N SER A 9 -13.95 3.43 11.06
CA SER A 9 -14.97 2.46 11.51
C SER A 9 -16.30 2.97 12.12
N ALA A 10 -17.33 3.15 11.29
CA ALA A 10 -18.76 2.92 11.61
C ALA A 10 -19.59 3.01 10.30
N VAL A 11 -20.13 1.92 9.74
CA VAL A 11 -21.43 1.26 10.04
C VAL A 11 -22.63 1.89 9.30
N LEU A 12 -23.21 1.07 8.41
CA LEU A 12 -24.61 0.95 7.95
C LEU A 12 -25.46 2.22 7.70
N LEU A 13 -26.00 2.35 6.49
CA LEU A 13 -27.45 2.27 6.23
C LEU A 13 -27.78 2.36 4.72
N ILE A 14 -28.19 1.22 4.17
CA ILE A 14 -29.35 0.99 3.29
C ILE A 14 -29.77 2.14 2.35
N SER A 15 -29.62 1.91 1.04
CA SER A 15 -30.74 2.06 0.11
C SER A 15 -30.42 1.44 -1.25
N VAL A 16 -31.13 0.34 -1.49
CA VAL A 16 -31.61 -0.19 -2.77
C VAL A 16 -31.43 0.77 -3.95
N ALA A 17 -30.63 0.37 -4.92
CA ALA A 17 -30.84 0.72 -6.32
C ALA A 17 -30.22 -0.39 -7.17
N ALA A 18 -30.98 -1.50 -7.23
CA ALA A 18 -30.84 -2.50 -8.27
C ALA A 18 -31.16 -1.85 -9.62
N TYR A 19 -30.21 -1.16 -10.28
CA TYR A 19 -30.44 -0.70 -11.65
C TYR A 19 -29.17 -0.77 -12.51
N VAL A 20 -29.21 -1.77 -13.40
CA VAL A 20 -28.71 -1.79 -14.78
C VAL A 20 -27.19 -1.77 -14.95
N TRP A 21 -26.68 -3.00 -15.01
CA TRP A 21 -25.31 -3.38 -15.32
C TRP A 21 -25.09 -3.34 -16.83
N ALA A 22 -24.56 -2.24 -17.35
CA ALA A 22 -23.79 -2.27 -18.59
C ALA A 22 -22.39 -2.76 -18.22
N GLY A 23 -22.08 -4.01 -18.56
CA GLY A 23 -20.85 -4.71 -18.15
C GLY A 23 -19.60 -3.94 -18.59
N TYR A 24 -18.86 -3.41 -17.61
CA TYR A 24 -17.55 -2.81 -17.87
C TYR A 24 -16.60 -3.88 -18.38
N THR A 25 -15.86 -3.57 -19.45
CA THR A 25 -14.88 -4.51 -19.97
C THR A 25 -13.68 -4.59 -19.03
N VAL A 26 -13.00 -5.74 -19.03
CA VAL A 26 -11.76 -5.94 -18.25
C VAL A 26 -10.72 -4.86 -18.57
N GLU A 27 -10.63 -4.46 -19.84
CA GLU A 27 -9.70 -3.42 -20.29
C GLU A 27 -10.08 -2.04 -19.76
N GLN A 28 -11.37 -1.71 -19.65
CA GLN A 28 -11.81 -0.48 -18.97
C GLN A 28 -11.43 -0.49 -17.49
N ILE A 29 -11.59 -1.62 -16.80
CA ILE A 29 -11.24 -1.77 -15.39
C ILE A 29 -9.72 -1.64 -15.21
N LYS A 30 -8.91 -2.30 -16.05
CA LYS A 30 -7.45 -2.16 -16.05
C LYS A 30 -7.01 -0.72 -16.28
N ALA A 31 -7.56 -0.06 -17.29
CA ALA A 31 -7.24 1.33 -17.61
C ALA A 31 -7.58 2.26 -16.43
N LYS A 32 -8.74 2.05 -15.79
CA LYS A 32 -9.15 2.85 -14.64
C LYS A 32 -8.25 2.61 -13.42
N LEU A 33 -7.92 1.36 -13.11
CA LEU A 33 -6.97 1.03 -12.04
C LEU A 33 -5.58 1.61 -12.33
N LYS A 34 -5.14 1.58 -13.59
CA LYS A 34 -3.85 2.14 -14.02
C LYS A 34 -3.80 3.64 -13.78
N GLN A 35 -4.84 4.36 -14.24
CA GLN A 35 -5.01 5.79 -13.98
C GLN A 35 -4.90 6.10 -12.48
N LYS A 36 -5.55 5.30 -11.62
CA LYS A 36 -5.52 5.50 -10.17
C LYS A 36 -4.18 5.25 -9.49
N VAL A 37 -3.37 4.35 -10.04
CA VAL A 37 -2.00 4.18 -9.57
C VAL A 37 -1.15 5.38 -10.00
N GLU A 38 -1.27 5.81 -11.26
CA GLU A 38 -0.50 6.92 -11.85
C GLU A 38 -0.83 8.29 -11.22
N GLU A 39 -2.07 8.51 -10.77
CA GLU A 39 -2.45 9.71 -10.01
C GLU A 39 -1.67 9.89 -8.69
N ARG A 40 -1.18 8.79 -8.11
CA ARG A 40 -0.54 8.78 -6.79
C ARG A 40 0.96 8.47 -6.83
N TRP A 41 1.40 7.81 -7.89
CA TRP A 41 2.75 7.28 -8.06
C TRP A 41 3.22 7.49 -9.49
N ASP A 42 4.41 8.04 -9.65
CA ASP A 42 5.09 8.03 -10.94
C ASP A 42 5.66 6.62 -11.18
N CYS A 43 5.06 5.87 -12.10
CA CYS A 43 5.39 4.47 -12.34
C CYS A 43 6.06 4.28 -13.70
N THR A 44 7.23 3.64 -13.71
CA THR A 44 7.89 3.20 -14.95
C THR A 44 7.55 1.74 -15.23
N GLY A 45 7.02 1.47 -16.42
CA GLY A 45 6.70 0.10 -16.86
C GLY A 45 5.52 -0.52 -16.10
N LEU A 46 4.53 0.27 -15.70
CA LEU A 46 3.34 -0.18 -14.98
C LEU A 46 2.52 -1.16 -15.83
N LYS A 47 2.24 -2.34 -15.26
CA LYS A 47 1.39 -3.38 -15.81
C LYS A 47 0.35 -3.79 -14.77
N ILE A 48 -0.90 -3.90 -15.20
CA ILE A 48 -2.00 -4.40 -14.38
C ILE A 48 -2.64 -5.57 -15.12
N ASP A 49 -2.53 -6.75 -14.51
CA ASP A 49 -3.11 -7.99 -15.00
C ASP A 49 -4.27 -8.41 -14.11
N LEU A 50 -5.39 -8.73 -14.74
CA LEU A 50 -6.60 -9.22 -14.08
C LEU A 50 -6.88 -10.62 -14.58
N GLU A 51 -6.86 -11.60 -13.68
CA GLU A 51 -7.32 -12.96 -13.96
C GLU A 51 -8.79 -13.06 -13.52
N LEU A 52 -9.66 -13.49 -14.43
CA LEU A 52 -11.09 -13.62 -14.16
C LEU A 52 -11.46 -15.01 -13.66
N TYR A 53 -12.62 -15.12 -13.03
CA TYR A 53 -13.28 -16.42 -12.89
C TYR A 53 -13.95 -16.79 -14.23
N PRO A 54 -14.13 -18.10 -14.52
CA PRO A 54 -14.85 -18.55 -15.72
C PRO A 54 -16.32 -18.13 -15.73
N ASP A 55 -16.89 -17.87 -14.55
CA ASP A 55 -18.28 -17.47 -14.37
C ASP A 55 -18.47 -15.96 -14.64
N PRO A 56 -19.23 -15.56 -15.67
CA PRO A 56 -19.46 -14.16 -15.99
C PRO A 56 -20.24 -13.40 -14.90
N ALA A 57 -21.11 -14.06 -14.13
CA ALA A 57 -21.86 -13.41 -13.06
C ALA A 57 -20.95 -12.90 -11.92
N LYS A 58 -19.80 -13.55 -11.74
CA LYS A 58 -18.76 -13.11 -10.82
C LYS A 58 -18.09 -11.82 -11.30
N LEU A 59 -17.81 -11.70 -12.60
CA LEU A 59 -17.25 -10.47 -13.17
C LEU A 59 -18.20 -9.30 -12.96
N ASP A 60 -19.50 -9.51 -13.20
CA ASP A 60 -20.51 -8.50 -12.87
C ASP A 60 -20.37 -8.15 -11.40
N GLN A 61 -20.48 -9.07 -10.46
CA GLN A 61 -20.33 -8.76 -9.03
C GLN A 61 -18.97 -8.15 -8.57
N GLY A 62 -18.02 -7.94 -9.49
CA GLY A 62 -16.74 -7.27 -9.28
C GLY A 62 -15.66 -8.24 -8.84
N TRP A 63 -15.84 -9.53 -9.06
CA TRP A 63 -14.90 -10.57 -8.65
C TRP A 63 -13.82 -10.83 -9.69
N PHE A 64 -12.60 -10.95 -9.21
CA PHE A 64 -11.40 -11.30 -9.93
C PHE A 64 -10.69 -12.42 -9.20
N LYS A 65 -10.26 -13.44 -9.95
CA LYS A 65 -9.45 -14.54 -9.41
C LYS A 65 -8.12 -14.00 -8.89
N SER A 66 -7.49 -13.10 -9.64
CA SER A 66 -6.38 -12.32 -9.11
C SER A 66 -6.21 -10.98 -9.80
N VAL A 67 -5.62 -10.03 -9.06
CA VAL A 67 -5.21 -8.71 -9.52
C VAL A 67 -3.72 -8.59 -9.27
N THR A 68 -2.95 -8.44 -10.34
CA THR A 68 -1.50 -8.25 -10.27
C THR A 68 -1.16 -6.85 -10.76
N ILE A 69 -0.48 -6.08 -9.91
CA ILE A 69 0.07 -4.77 -10.24
C ILE A 69 1.59 -4.90 -10.17
N SER A 70 2.25 -4.68 -11.29
CA SER A 70 3.72 -4.72 -11.36
C SER A 70 4.26 -3.46 -12.02
N ALA A 71 5.39 -2.98 -11.53
CA ALA A 71 6.11 -1.86 -12.12
C ALA A 71 7.61 -2.08 -11.95
N THR A 72 8.39 -1.64 -12.94
CA THR A 72 9.86 -1.66 -12.86
C THR A 72 10.34 -0.72 -11.77
N SER A 73 9.70 0.44 -11.64
CA SER A 73 9.82 1.30 -10.48
C SER A 73 8.55 2.11 -10.24
N ALA A 74 8.31 2.46 -8.98
CA ALA A 74 7.29 3.43 -8.58
C ALA A 74 7.93 4.47 -7.68
N THR A 75 7.71 5.74 -7.97
CA THR A 75 8.27 6.88 -7.24
C THR A 75 7.15 7.72 -6.66
N ARG A 76 7.30 8.15 -5.42
CA ARG A 76 6.39 9.11 -4.79
C ARG A 76 7.16 9.99 -3.83
N ARG A 77 7.07 11.32 -4.01
CA ARG A 77 7.77 12.32 -3.18
C ARG A 77 9.27 11.97 -3.05
N ASP A 78 9.93 11.71 -4.19
CA ASP A 78 11.35 11.35 -4.30
C ASP A 78 11.78 10.04 -3.62
N VAL A 79 10.83 9.23 -3.13
CA VAL A 79 11.08 7.88 -2.63
C VAL A 79 10.81 6.90 -3.77
N ARG A 80 11.86 6.19 -4.21
CA ARG A 80 11.76 5.18 -5.26
C ARG A 80 11.68 3.76 -4.70
N LEU A 81 10.72 2.99 -5.23
CA LEU A 81 10.54 1.56 -4.99
C LEU A 81 10.84 0.81 -6.30
N ALA A 82 11.74 -0.17 -6.28
CA ALA A 82 12.14 -0.88 -7.50
C ALA A 82 12.74 -2.28 -7.23
N PRO A 83 12.20 -3.37 -7.79
CA PRO A 83 10.91 -3.46 -8.52
C PRO A 83 9.72 -3.37 -7.55
N VAL A 84 8.51 -3.23 -8.09
CA VAL A 84 7.26 -3.32 -7.33
C VAL A 84 6.39 -4.41 -7.93
N VAL A 85 5.99 -5.38 -7.12
CA VAL A 85 5.03 -6.41 -7.50
C VAL A 85 4.03 -6.60 -6.36
N THR A 86 2.76 -6.41 -6.68
CA THR A 86 1.64 -6.70 -5.81
C THR A 86 0.75 -7.70 -6.51
N LYS A 87 0.46 -8.83 -5.88
CA LYS A 87 -0.54 -9.79 -6.36
C LYS A 87 -1.55 -10.05 -5.27
N VAL A 88 -2.83 -9.94 -5.61
CA VAL A 88 -3.94 -10.19 -4.70
C VAL A 88 -4.83 -11.25 -5.34
N TRP A 89 -5.26 -12.25 -4.57
CA TRP A 89 -6.12 -13.32 -5.02
C TRP A 89 -7.53 -13.18 -4.43
N ASP A 90 -8.51 -13.70 -5.16
CA ASP A 90 -9.93 -13.75 -4.78
C ASP A 90 -10.46 -12.35 -4.40
N VAL A 91 -10.29 -11.40 -5.31
CA VAL A 91 -10.59 -9.98 -5.08
C VAL A 91 -11.99 -9.67 -5.53
N ARG A 92 -12.73 -8.94 -4.69
CA ARG A 92 -13.97 -8.26 -5.08
C ARG A 92 -13.76 -6.75 -5.03
N LEU A 93 -13.87 -6.09 -6.17
CA LEU A 93 -13.85 -4.63 -6.27
C LEU A 93 -15.27 -4.07 -6.34
N ASP A 94 -15.46 -2.90 -5.77
CA ASP A 94 -16.68 -2.11 -5.99
C ASP A 94 -16.55 -1.35 -7.33
N LEU A 95 -17.09 -1.94 -8.39
CA LEU A 95 -17.04 -1.34 -9.73
C LEU A 95 -17.87 -0.05 -9.82
N ASN A 96 -18.93 0.08 -9.00
CA ASN A 96 -19.72 1.31 -8.98
C ASN A 96 -18.88 2.46 -8.44
N LYS A 97 -18.21 2.25 -7.30
CA LYS A 97 -17.28 3.24 -6.75
C LYS A 97 -16.12 3.55 -7.70
N LEU A 98 -15.57 2.54 -8.37
CA LEU A 98 -14.45 2.73 -9.30
C LEU A 98 -14.82 3.64 -10.49
N PHE A 99 -16.00 3.45 -11.08
CA PHE A 99 -16.39 4.17 -12.29
C PHE A 99 -17.22 5.42 -12.04
N ARG A 100 -18.06 5.46 -10.99
CA ARG A 100 -18.93 6.62 -10.70
C ARG A 100 -18.33 7.59 -9.69
N GLN A 101 -17.62 7.07 -8.69
CA GLN A 101 -17.04 7.87 -7.61
C GLN A 101 -15.53 8.02 -7.74
N ASP A 102 -14.94 7.40 -8.77
CA ASP A 102 -13.52 7.49 -9.06
C ASP A 102 -12.67 6.99 -7.86
N GLU A 103 -13.16 5.96 -7.17
CA GLU A 103 -12.57 5.42 -5.95
C GLU A 103 -12.29 3.91 -6.08
N VAL A 104 -11.05 3.49 -5.81
CA VAL A 104 -10.70 2.06 -5.77
C VAL A 104 -11.07 1.50 -4.40
N VAL A 105 -12.19 0.79 -4.34
CA VAL A 105 -12.62 0.08 -3.11
C VAL A 105 -12.57 -1.42 -3.32
N CYS A 106 -11.79 -2.08 -2.47
CA CYS A 106 -11.74 -3.53 -2.38
C CYS A 106 -12.70 -3.96 -1.26
N LEU A 107 -13.79 -4.62 -1.64
CA LEU A 107 -14.80 -5.13 -0.72
C LEU A 107 -14.32 -6.41 -0.02
N GLN A 108 -13.58 -7.25 -0.76
CA GLN A 108 -13.08 -8.51 -0.25
C GLN A 108 -11.79 -8.91 -0.98
N TYR A 109 -10.90 -9.60 -0.27
CA TYR A 109 -9.75 -10.27 -0.87
C TYR A 109 -9.38 -11.50 -0.05
N GLY A 110 -8.79 -12.50 -0.69
CA GLY A 110 -8.25 -13.69 -0.03
C GLY A 110 -6.80 -13.48 0.40
N ARG A 111 -5.87 -13.86 -0.47
CA ARG A 111 -4.42 -13.78 -0.22
C ARG A 111 -3.83 -12.51 -0.83
N ARG A 112 -2.74 -12.03 -0.23
CA ARG A 112 -1.92 -10.93 -0.77
C ARG A 112 -0.45 -11.32 -0.81
N TYR A 113 0.24 -10.82 -1.82
CA TYR A 113 1.68 -10.90 -1.99
C TYR A 113 2.18 -9.52 -2.38
N TYR A 114 3.17 -9.05 -1.63
CA TYR A 114 3.82 -7.77 -1.86
C TYR A 114 5.31 -8.03 -1.92
N TYR A 115 5.94 -7.55 -2.98
CA TYR A 115 7.38 -7.59 -3.14
C TYR A 115 7.85 -6.24 -3.64
N THR A 116 8.78 -5.67 -2.92
CA THR A 116 9.50 -4.49 -3.38
C THR A 116 10.89 -4.44 -2.77
N LYS A 117 11.81 -3.74 -3.45
CA LYS A 117 13.07 -3.34 -2.85
C LYS A 117 13.08 -1.82 -2.69
N LEU A 118 13.65 -1.41 -1.57
CA LEU A 118 13.83 -0.02 -1.19
C LEU A 118 15.32 0.16 -0.88
N SER A 119 15.95 1.17 -1.47
CA SER A 119 17.35 1.50 -1.15
C SER A 119 17.44 2.14 0.24
N GLU A 120 18.61 2.07 0.88
CA GLU A 120 18.85 2.78 2.13
C GLU A 120 18.61 4.30 1.97
N THR A 121 19.06 4.87 0.85
CA THR A 121 18.84 6.29 0.54
C THR A 121 17.36 6.64 0.48
N ASP A 122 16.56 5.84 -0.23
CA ASP A 122 15.12 6.06 -0.37
C ASP A 122 14.37 5.80 0.94
N LEU A 123 14.82 4.83 1.76
CA LEU A 123 14.31 4.61 3.11
C LEU A 123 14.54 5.84 4.00
N ASN A 124 15.74 6.41 3.96
CA ASN A 124 16.06 7.61 4.70
C ASN A 124 15.28 8.83 4.21
N ARG A 125 15.03 8.97 2.89
CA ARG A 125 14.12 9.98 2.37
C ARG A 125 12.70 9.80 2.91
N ALA A 126 12.19 8.58 2.92
CA ALA A 126 10.86 8.27 3.43
C ALA A 126 10.72 8.62 4.93
N LEU A 127 11.76 8.34 5.72
CA LEU A 127 11.80 8.69 7.15
C LEU A 127 11.78 10.21 7.37
N ARG A 128 12.46 10.99 6.53
CA ARG A 128 12.45 12.47 6.63
C ARG A 128 11.09 13.11 6.31
N LEU A 129 10.25 12.44 5.52
CA LEU A 129 8.90 12.91 5.19
C LEU A 129 7.90 12.70 6.34
N LYS A 130 8.29 11.98 7.40
CA LYS A 130 7.45 11.69 8.56
C LYS A 130 7.60 12.83 9.58
N HIS A 131 6.74 13.84 9.47
CA HIS A 131 6.79 15.05 10.31
C HIS A 131 6.37 14.84 11.78
N ASP A 132 5.63 13.76 12.08
CA ASP A 132 5.08 13.51 13.43
C ASP A 132 5.96 12.57 14.27
N MET A 133 7.27 12.52 14.02
CA MET A 133 8.17 11.67 14.81
C MET A 133 8.80 12.46 15.96
N PRO A 134 8.78 11.93 17.21
CA PRO A 134 9.42 12.58 18.36
C PRO A 134 10.96 12.48 18.33
N ILE A 135 11.53 12.09 17.18
CA ILE A 135 12.95 11.85 16.97
C ILE A 135 13.36 12.69 15.75
N GLU A 136 14.34 13.56 15.96
CA GLU A 136 15.00 14.36 14.93
C GLU A 136 16.12 13.57 14.25
N ASP A 137 16.40 13.96 13.01
CA ASP A 137 17.48 13.39 12.19
C ASP A 137 17.48 11.86 12.11
N VAL A 138 16.28 11.26 12.10
CA VAL A 138 16.15 9.80 12.01
C VAL A 138 16.86 9.29 10.76
N ARG A 139 17.77 8.34 10.95
CA ARG A 139 18.41 7.60 9.88
C ARG A 139 18.25 6.11 10.09
N ALA A 140 18.13 5.36 9.01
CA ALA A 140 18.17 3.93 8.98
C ALA A 140 19.36 3.46 8.14
N THR A 141 20.10 2.48 8.66
CA THR A 141 21.17 1.79 7.93
C THR A 141 20.85 0.32 7.81
N LEU A 142 21.03 -0.23 6.61
CA LEU A 142 20.78 -1.63 6.28
C LEU A 142 22.12 -2.35 6.13
N ALA A 143 22.53 -3.11 7.13
CA ALA A 143 23.82 -3.82 7.10
C ALA A 143 23.69 -5.23 7.71
N ASN A 144 24.23 -6.24 7.04
CA ASN A 144 24.35 -7.61 7.56
C ASN A 144 23.02 -8.22 8.07
N GLY A 145 21.90 -7.92 7.40
CA GLY A 145 20.56 -8.39 7.80
C GLY A 145 19.99 -7.69 9.04
N LEU A 146 20.63 -6.62 9.50
CA LEU A 146 20.14 -5.73 10.54
C LEU A 146 19.68 -4.40 9.94
N ILE A 147 18.64 -3.86 10.54
CA ILE A 147 18.23 -2.47 10.36
C ILE A 147 18.63 -1.74 11.62
N THR A 148 19.41 -0.67 11.48
CA THR A 148 19.82 0.19 12.58
C THR A 148 19.20 1.55 12.40
N PHE A 149 18.38 1.98 13.37
CA PHE A 149 17.84 3.33 13.44
C PHE A 149 18.70 4.19 14.36
N THR A 150 19.02 5.40 13.93
CA THR A 150 19.67 6.42 14.74
C THR A 150 18.89 7.73 14.69
N GLY A 151 19.02 8.58 15.70
CA GLY A 151 18.37 9.89 15.74
C GLY A 151 18.52 10.56 17.11
N ASN A 152 17.88 11.71 17.31
CA ASN A 152 17.90 12.45 18.57
C ASN A 152 16.48 12.66 19.09
N TYR A 153 16.18 12.34 20.35
CA TYR A 153 14.84 12.58 20.90
C TYR A 153 14.59 14.08 21.11
N GLN A 154 13.39 14.56 20.76
CA GLN A 154 12.98 15.95 20.92
C GLN A 154 12.69 16.35 22.38
N LEU A 155 12.30 15.37 23.21
CA LEU A 155 11.88 15.59 24.60
C LEU A 155 12.91 14.95 25.55
N GLY A 156 13.78 15.80 26.12
CA GLY A 156 14.77 15.41 27.12
C GLY A 156 16.21 15.67 26.66
N TRP A 157 17.10 15.96 27.60
CA TRP A 157 18.48 16.37 27.32
C TRP A 157 19.26 15.30 26.54
N GLY A 158 19.46 15.53 25.23
CA GLY A 158 20.55 14.93 24.45
C GLY A 158 20.57 13.40 24.30
N HIS A 159 19.45 12.70 24.52
CA HIS A 159 19.42 11.25 24.35
C HIS A 159 19.43 10.88 22.86
N LYS A 160 20.51 10.20 22.46
CA LYS A 160 20.66 9.63 21.12
C LYS A 160 19.89 8.32 21.06
N LEU A 161 19.04 8.18 20.05
CA LEU A 161 18.50 6.89 19.67
C LEU A 161 19.59 6.12 18.93
N LEU A 162 19.87 4.90 19.38
CA LEU A 162 20.52 3.87 18.59
C LEU A 162 19.78 2.55 18.80
N LEU A 163 19.12 2.07 17.75
CA LEU A 163 18.23 0.92 17.83
C LEU A 163 18.49 -0.01 16.65
N ALA A 164 19.21 -1.10 16.91
CA ALA A 164 19.59 -2.08 15.91
C ALA A 164 18.78 -3.36 16.08
N GLY A 165 18.22 -3.90 15.02
CA GLY A 165 17.35 -5.06 15.10
C GLY A 165 17.07 -5.70 13.76
N ARG A 166 16.25 -6.76 13.79
CA ARG A 166 15.87 -7.52 12.60
C ARG A 166 14.39 -7.33 12.33
N LEU A 167 14.03 -7.30 11.06
CA LEU A 167 12.65 -7.46 10.66
C LEU A 167 12.32 -8.96 10.66
N VAL A 168 11.45 -9.38 11.57
CA VAL A 168 11.01 -10.76 11.68
C VAL A 168 9.53 -10.83 11.27
N PRO A 169 9.17 -11.69 10.30
CA PRO A 169 7.77 -11.93 9.99
C PRO A 169 7.13 -12.65 11.19
N LYS A 170 6.20 -11.97 11.87
CA LYS A 170 5.44 -12.58 12.98
C LYS A 170 4.34 -13.48 12.44
N ASN A 171 3.70 -13.06 11.36
CA ASN A 171 2.69 -13.82 10.63
C ASN A 171 2.67 -13.38 9.16
N ARG A 172 1.71 -13.87 8.37
CA ARG A 172 1.57 -13.54 6.94
C ARG A 172 1.25 -12.06 6.65
N TYR A 173 0.93 -11.26 7.67
CA TYR A 173 0.44 -9.89 7.54
C TYR A 173 1.25 -8.87 8.35
N GLU A 174 2.10 -9.31 9.27
CA GLU A 174 2.85 -8.45 10.18
C GLU A 174 4.35 -8.75 10.13
N ILE A 175 5.12 -7.69 9.87
CA ILE A 175 6.57 -7.68 10.03
C ILE A 175 6.87 -6.88 11.30
N HIS A 176 7.51 -7.53 12.27
CA HIS A 176 7.89 -6.90 13.53
C HIS A 176 9.35 -6.51 13.45
N PHE A 177 9.68 -5.32 13.95
CA PHE A 177 11.06 -4.98 14.23
C PHE A 177 11.40 -5.54 15.62
N VAL A 178 12.34 -6.48 15.66
CA VAL A 178 12.85 -7.08 16.90
C VAL A 178 14.18 -6.41 17.23
N PRO A 179 14.23 -5.53 18.25
CA PRO A 179 15.47 -4.90 18.66
C PRO A 179 16.43 -5.96 19.21
N THR A 180 17.66 -5.91 18.73
CA THR A 180 18.80 -6.72 19.21
C THR A 180 19.76 -5.89 20.06
N LYS A 181 19.76 -4.56 19.87
CA LYS A 181 20.47 -3.57 20.69
C LYS A 181 19.66 -2.27 20.71
N ALA A 182 19.56 -1.62 21.87
CA ALA A 182 18.93 -0.32 22.04
C ALA A 182 19.73 0.48 23.08
N SER A 183 19.98 1.76 22.79
CA SER A 183 20.58 2.74 23.71
C SER A 183 20.14 4.14 23.35
#